data_AF-A0A0H2SI20-F1
#
_entry.id   AF-A0A0H2SI20-F1
#
_cell.length_a   1.000
_cell.length_b   1.000
_cell.length_c   1.000
_cell.angle_alpha   90.00
_cell.angle_beta   90.00
_cell.angle_gamma   90.00
#
_symmetry.space_group_name_H-M   'P 1'
#
loop_
_entity.id
_entity.type
_entity.pdbx_description
1 polymer ?
#
loop_
_entity_poly.entity_id
_entity_poly.type
_entity_poly.pdbx_seq_one_letter_code
_entity_poly.pdbx_strand_id
1 'polypeptide(L)'
;ASPFNIAEHLEVPYFTKEQVYDLLSQHETETGQIFEEKVKELIWHNAAGQPGLTNGLAYDLVMKKAKGEKIITEKHFEKTLYDYMRVYIDKNISNIINKAKKEKELMMKILFEPNNIEFNIYDENIKFLYINGVIDNCEGICCVKVPLYYKALYARFKPQINGEKTQMKPFDETVKKYLNKDGSLDLNKLMKRYIRYIKNRGAIMFKGKNYYEGVYQYNLDQFLSLYVEAADGKVYPETQIGGGRIDLLINLNNKEYLIEIKANIDEDQYEKSKKQIKEYIKRKGLKEGWLIIYSNTIKDFEYNLEEENGIKLHIWFIKTNFKSPSKVK
;
A
#
# COMPACT_ATOMS: atom_id res chain seq x y z
N ALA A 1 -30.67 33.99 -14.98
CA ALA A 1 -30.87 32.60 -15.44
C ALA A 1 -29.52 32.04 -15.85
N SER A 2 -29.13 30.87 -15.33
CA SER A 2 -27.85 30.23 -15.70
C SER A 2 -27.91 29.85 -17.18
N PRO A 3 -26.94 30.29 -18.01
CA PRO A 3 -27.17 30.31 -19.44
C PRO A 3 -27.08 28.94 -20.13
N PHE A 4 -26.52 27.88 -19.51
CA PHE A 4 -26.25 26.62 -20.24
C PHE A 4 -26.23 25.33 -19.38
N ASN A 5 -27.24 25.06 -18.54
CA ASN A 5 -27.27 23.87 -17.66
C ASN A 5 -27.29 22.49 -18.38
N ILE A 6 -27.45 22.44 -19.71
CA ILE A 6 -27.43 21.18 -20.50
C ILE A 6 -26.03 20.89 -21.07
N ALA A 7 -25.14 21.90 -21.13
CA ALA A 7 -23.78 21.73 -21.65
C ALA A 7 -22.80 21.16 -20.60
N GLU A 8 -23.22 21.05 -19.34
CA GLU A 8 -22.43 20.45 -18.27
C GLU A 8 -22.54 18.93 -18.33
N HIS A 9 -21.39 18.25 -18.43
CA HIS A 9 -21.31 16.81 -18.22
C HIS A 9 -21.78 16.49 -16.80
N LEU A 10 -22.84 15.69 -16.69
CA LEU A 10 -23.38 15.26 -15.40
C LEU A 10 -22.48 14.15 -14.83
N GLU A 11 -21.39 14.55 -14.20
CA GLU A 11 -20.51 13.65 -13.47
C GLU A 11 -21.20 13.24 -12.17
N VAL A 12 -21.25 11.93 -11.88
CA VAL A 12 -21.70 11.45 -10.56
C VAL A 12 -20.48 11.55 -9.64
N PRO A 13 -20.44 12.52 -8.71
CA PRO A 13 -19.26 12.70 -7.87
C PRO A 13 -19.12 11.53 -6.90
N TYR A 14 -17.91 11.37 -6.38
CA TYR A 14 -17.68 10.47 -5.25
C TYR A 14 -18.31 11.07 -4.00
N PHE A 15 -18.73 10.22 -3.07
CA PHE A 15 -19.21 10.66 -1.77
C PHE A 15 -18.11 11.37 -1.00
N THR A 16 -18.47 12.42 -0.24
CA THR A 16 -17.60 12.95 0.81
C THR A 16 -17.56 11.98 2.00
N LYS A 17 -16.63 12.19 2.93
CA LYS A 17 -16.56 11.35 4.14
C LYS A 17 -17.87 11.42 4.93
N GLU A 18 -18.41 12.62 5.06
CA GLU A 18 -19.68 12.90 5.75
C GLU A 18 -20.83 12.15 5.07
N GLN A 19 -20.91 12.19 3.73
CA GLN A 19 -21.94 11.45 3.00
C GLN A 19 -21.83 9.93 3.15
N VAL A 20 -20.60 9.38 3.21
CA VAL A 20 -20.40 7.96 3.53
C VAL A 20 -20.90 7.65 4.94
N TYR A 21 -20.59 8.51 5.91
CA TYR A 21 -21.01 8.34 7.29
C TYR A 21 -22.53 8.43 7.46
N ASP A 22 -23.16 9.39 6.78
CA ASP A 22 -24.60 9.58 6.78
C ASP A 22 -25.31 8.37 6.17
N LEU A 23 -24.81 7.86 5.04
CA LEU A 23 -25.33 6.65 4.40
C LEU A 23 -25.29 5.44 5.36
N LEU A 24 -24.18 5.24 6.07
CA LEU A 24 -24.07 4.13 7.04
C LEU A 24 -25.00 4.35 8.25
N SER A 25 -25.11 5.58 8.73
CA SER A 25 -25.93 5.92 9.92
C SER A 25 -27.43 5.80 9.67
N GLN A 26 -27.89 5.94 8.42
CA GLN A 26 -29.27 5.63 8.03
C GLN A 26 -29.60 4.16 8.30
N HIS A 27 -28.74 3.23 7.87
CA HIS A 27 -28.90 1.80 8.16
C HIS A 27 -28.89 1.50 9.66
N GLU A 28 -28.00 2.14 10.43
CA GLU A 28 -27.93 2.00 11.89
C GLU A 28 -29.24 2.40 12.56
N THR A 29 -29.82 3.51 12.11
CA THR A 29 -31.07 4.06 12.65
C THR A 29 -32.27 3.17 12.31
N GLU A 30 -32.33 2.67 11.07
CA GLU A 30 -33.45 1.86 10.58
C GLU A 30 -33.46 0.45 11.16
N THR A 31 -32.28 -0.15 11.37
CA THR A 31 -32.16 -1.58 11.71
C THR A 31 -31.67 -1.85 13.14
N GLY A 32 -31.05 -0.87 13.78
CA GLY A 32 -30.36 -1.03 15.07
C GLY A 32 -29.05 -1.83 15.00
N GLN A 33 -28.61 -2.22 13.80
CA GLN A 33 -27.29 -2.81 13.58
C GLN A 33 -26.25 -1.71 13.40
N ILE A 34 -25.29 -1.63 14.33
CA ILE A 34 -24.33 -0.51 14.43
C ILE A 34 -23.00 -0.86 13.79
N PHE A 35 -22.41 0.06 13.03
CA PHE A 35 -21.01 -0.01 12.63
C PHE A 35 -20.14 0.60 13.71
N GLU A 36 -19.11 -0.11 14.16
CA GLU A 36 -18.06 0.53 14.95
C GLU A 36 -17.48 1.73 14.16
N GLU A 37 -17.14 2.81 14.87
CA GLU A 37 -16.56 4.00 14.26
C GLU A 37 -15.34 3.65 13.39
N LYS A 38 -14.53 2.71 13.87
CA LYS A 38 -13.37 2.18 13.13
C LYS A 38 -13.76 1.55 11.79
N VAL A 39 -14.91 0.87 11.71
CA VAL A 39 -15.39 0.25 10.46
C VAL A 39 -15.86 1.32 9.48
N LYS A 40 -16.51 2.39 9.93
CA LYS A 40 -16.88 3.53 9.07
C LYS A 40 -15.64 4.18 8.47
N GLU A 41 -14.61 4.40 9.28
CA GLU A 41 -13.30 4.86 8.82
C GLU A 41 -12.69 3.91 7.80
N LEU A 42 -12.69 2.60 8.06
CA LEU A 42 -12.12 1.60 7.16
C LEU A 42 -12.84 1.53 5.80
N ILE A 43 -14.18 1.67 5.78
CA ILE A 43 -14.96 1.77 4.54
C ILE A 43 -14.53 3.02 3.75
N TRP A 44 -14.53 4.18 4.41
CA TRP A 44 -14.08 5.44 3.80
C TRP A 44 -12.67 5.31 3.23
N HIS A 45 -11.73 4.77 4.01
CA HIS A 45 -10.33 4.62 3.62
C HIS A 45 -10.13 3.66 2.44
N ASN A 46 -10.95 2.64 2.27
CA ASN A 46 -10.76 1.68 1.17
C ASN A 46 -11.52 2.07 -0.09
N ALA A 47 -12.70 2.67 0.04
CA ALA A 47 -13.52 3.07 -1.11
C ALA A 47 -13.25 4.50 -1.58
N ALA A 48 -12.69 5.37 -0.72
CA ALA A 48 -12.49 6.80 -0.97
C ALA A 48 -13.75 7.50 -1.51
N GLY A 49 -14.94 7.09 -1.02
CA GLY A 49 -16.21 7.63 -1.46
C GLY A 49 -16.72 7.10 -2.82
N GLN A 50 -16.01 6.18 -3.47
CA GLN A 50 -16.47 5.59 -4.73
C GLN A 50 -17.82 4.88 -4.51
N PRO A 51 -18.93 5.32 -5.13
CA PRO A 51 -20.26 4.90 -4.72
C PRO A 51 -20.51 3.38 -4.77
N GLY A 52 -19.99 2.71 -5.79
CA GLY A 52 -20.16 1.27 -5.96
C GLY A 52 -19.44 0.44 -4.89
N LEU A 53 -18.22 0.83 -4.53
CA LEU A 53 -17.40 0.16 -3.52
C LEU A 53 -17.88 0.50 -2.11
N THR A 54 -18.23 1.75 -1.81
CA THR A 54 -18.78 2.13 -0.51
C THR A 54 -20.01 1.28 -0.20
N ASN A 55 -20.97 1.24 -1.12
CA ASN A 55 -22.17 0.43 -0.96
C ASN A 55 -21.87 -1.07 -0.98
N GLY A 56 -20.96 -1.53 -1.83
CA GLY A 56 -20.57 -2.95 -1.91
C GLY A 56 -19.97 -3.47 -0.61
N LEU A 57 -19.04 -2.72 -0.01
CA LEU A 57 -18.43 -3.05 1.28
C LEU A 57 -19.47 -3.06 2.41
N ALA A 58 -20.29 -2.01 2.50
CA ALA A 58 -21.35 -1.92 3.51
C ALA A 58 -22.35 -3.08 3.38
N TYR A 59 -22.78 -3.39 2.16
CA TYR A 59 -23.68 -4.51 1.89
C TYR A 59 -23.06 -5.86 2.28
N ASP A 60 -21.79 -6.12 1.94
CA ASP A 60 -21.12 -7.37 2.29
C ASP A 60 -20.98 -7.56 3.80
N LEU A 61 -20.67 -6.47 4.52
CA LEU A 61 -20.63 -6.46 5.98
C LEU A 61 -21.99 -6.81 6.58
N VAL A 62 -23.03 -6.06 6.24
CA VAL A 62 -24.39 -6.19 6.78
C VAL A 62 -25.00 -7.55 6.43
N MET A 63 -24.94 -7.93 5.16
CA MET A 63 -25.71 -9.07 4.65
C MET A 63 -24.96 -10.40 4.72
N LYS A 64 -23.65 -10.39 4.94
CA LYS A 64 -22.85 -11.63 4.93
C LYS A 64 -21.92 -11.76 6.14
N LYS A 65 -21.04 -10.80 6.41
CA LYS A 65 -19.99 -11.00 7.44
C LYS A 65 -20.50 -10.86 8.86
N ALA A 66 -21.43 -9.93 9.08
CA ALA A 66 -22.03 -9.62 10.36
C ALA A 66 -23.55 -9.90 10.35
N LYS A 67 -24.02 -10.81 9.49
CA LYS A 67 -25.45 -11.07 9.32
C LYS A 67 -26.06 -11.56 10.65
N GLY A 68 -27.01 -10.79 11.19
CA GLY A 68 -27.67 -11.10 12.46
C GLY A 68 -26.90 -10.63 13.70
N GLU A 69 -25.73 -10.01 13.54
CA GLU A 69 -24.98 -9.41 14.64
C GLU A 69 -25.43 -7.96 14.86
N LYS A 70 -25.49 -7.53 16.13
CA LYS A 70 -25.86 -6.14 16.47
C LYS A 70 -24.76 -5.13 16.18
N ILE A 71 -23.49 -5.55 16.20
CA ILE A 71 -22.33 -4.67 16.03
C ILE A 71 -21.45 -5.23 14.92
N ILE A 72 -21.16 -4.40 13.93
CA ILE A 72 -20.24 -4.69 12.85
C ILE A 72 -18.85 -4.23 13.29
N THR A 73 -17.95 -5.19 13.50
CA THR A 73 -16.62 -4.97 14.07
C THR A 73 -15.52 -4.90 13.01
N GLU A 74 -14.34 -4.42 13.40
CA GLU A 74 -13.13 -4.45 12.56
C GLU A 74 -12.84 -5.86 12.00
N LYS A 75 -13.08 -6.92 12.79
CA LYS A 75 -12.89 -8.31 12.34
C LYS A 75 -13.78 -8.67 11.15
N HIS A 76 -15.02 -8.19 11.12
CA HIS A 76 -15.91 -8.37 9.97
C HIS A 76 -15.36 -7.66 8.73
N PHE A 77 -14.89 -6.42 8.93
CA PHE A 77 -14.27 -5.64 7.85
C PHE A 77 -13.02 -6.30 7.28
N GLU A 78 -12.12 -6.80 8.12
CA GLU A 78 -10.93 -7.50 7.65
C GLU A 78 -11.28 -8.71 6.78
N LYS A 79 -12.34 -9.46 7.15
CA LYS A 79 -12.81 -10.59 6.37
C LYS A 79 -13.46 -10.14 5.05
N THR A 80 -14.28 -9.10 5.06
CA THR A 80 -14.83 -8.49 3.83
C THR A 80 -13.70 -8.06 2.89
N LEU A 81 -12.71 -7.33 3.39
CA LEU A 81 -11.59 -6.85 2.60
C LEU A 81 -10.78 -8.02 2.01
N TYR A 82 -10.51 -9.05 2.82
CA TYR A 82 -9.84 -10.27 2.34
C TYR A 82 -10.62 -10.92 1.19
N ASP A 83 -11.94 -11.07 1.33
CA ASP A 83 -12.77 -11.72 0.31
C ASP A 83 -12.85 -10.89 -0.97
N TYR A 84 -12.96 -9.57 -0.90
CA TYR A 84 -12.85 -8.68 -2.06
C TYR A 84 -11.51 -8.81 -2.80
N MET A 85 -10.42 -9.04 -2.06
CA MET A 85 -9.08 -9.14 -2.62
C MET A 85 -8.70 -10.53 -3.15
N ARG A 86 -9.39 -11.59 -2.71
CA ARG A 86 -8.95 -12.98 -2.93
C ARG A 86 -10.04 -13.95 -3.39
N VAL A 87 -11.30 -13.72 -3.02
CA VAL A 87 -12.38 -14.71 -3.17
C VAL A 87 -13.44 -14.26 -4.16
N TYR A 88 -13.89 -13.01 -4.06
CA TYR A 88 -14.95 -12.49 -4.90
C TYR A 88 -14.46 -12.09 -6.29
N ILE A 89 -15.33 -12.32 -7.27
CA ILE A 89 -15.26 -11.67 -8.59
C ILE A 89 -16.13 -10.41 -8.51
N ASP A 90 -15.60 -9.39 -7.86
CA ASP A 90 -16.27 -8.09 -7.82
C ASP A 90 -16.26 -7.47 -9.23
N LYS A 91 -17.43 -7.15 -9.77
CA LYS A 91 -17.57 -6.66 -11.15
C LYS A 91 -16.88 -5.31 -11.35
N ASN A 92 -16.90 -4.46 -10.34
CA ASN A 92 -16.31 -3.13 -10.40
C ASN A 92 -14.77 -3.23 -10.46
N ILE A 93 -14.16 -3.93 -9.48
CA ILE A 93 -12.71 -4.20 -9.47
C ILE A 93 -12.28 -4.95 -10.73
N SER A 94 -13.05 -5.94 -11.18
CA SER A 94 -12.73 -6.71 -12.39
C SER A 94 -12.72 -5.82 -13.65
N ASN A 95 -13.66 -4.88 -13.75
CA ASN A 95 -13.67 -3.91 -14.85
C ASN A 95 -12.41 -3.03 -14.82
N ILE A 96 -12.06 -2.46 -13.66
CA ILE A 96 -10.85 -1.64 -13.49
C ILE A 96 -9.59 -2.41 -13.91
N ILE A 97 -9.43 -3.65 -13.44
CA ILE A 97 -8.31 -4.52 -13.82
C ILE A 97 -8.29 -4.78 -15.33
N ASN A 98 -9.43 -5.06 -15.95
CA ASN A 98 -9.51 -5.34 -17.38
C ASN A 98 -9.18 -4.12 -18.24
N LYS A 99 -9.55 -2.92 -17.81
CA LYS A 99 -9.20 -1.66 -18.48
C LYS A 99 -7.71 -1.35 -18.32
N ALA A 100 -7.18 -1.48 -17.11
CA ALA A 100 -5.75 -1.31 -16.84
C ALA A 100 -4.87 -2.27 -17.66
N LYS A 101 -5.33 -3.50 -17.93
CA LYS A 101 -4.57 -4.50 -18.72
C LYS A 101 -4.37 -4.09 -20.17
N LYS A 102 -5.26 -3.25 -20.72
CA LYS A 102 -5.12 -2.74 -22.09
C LYS A 102 -3.94 -1.77 -22.18
N GLU A 103 -3.76 -0.96 -21.15
CA GLU A 103 -2.65 -0.01 -21.01
C GLU A 103 -1.59 -0.50 -20.02
N LYS A 104 -1.13 -1.74 -20.19
CA LYS A 104 -0.30 -2.42 -19.19
C LYS A 104 0.99 -1.65 -18.87
N GLU A 105 1.71 -1.18 -19.88
CA GLU A 105 2.98 -0.49 -19.68
C GLU A 105 2.80 0.85 -18.96
N LEU A 106 1.79 1.64 -19.36
CA LEU A 106 1.44 2.89 -18.70
C LEU A 106 1.02 2.63 -17.24
N MET A 107 0.18 1.61 -17.00
CA MET A 107 -0.24 1.26 -15.65
C MET A 107 0.93 0.80 -14.77
N MET A 108 1.88 0.05 -15.32
CA MET A 108 3.11 -0.30 -14.61
C MET A 108 3.88 0.96 -14.18
N LYS A 109 4.00 1.96 -15.06
CA LYS A 109 4.64 3.23 -14.72
C LYS A 109 3.87 3.96 -13.61
N ILE A 110 2.57 4.13 -13.78
CA ILE A 110 1.72 4.84 -12.80
C ILE A 110 1.75 4.16 -11.41
N LEU A 111 1.75 2.82 -11.33
CA LEU A 111 1.75 2.11 -10.05
C LEU A 111 3.11 2.05 -9.37
N PHE A 112 4.19 1.96 -10.15
CA PHE A 112 5.53 1.62 -9.65
C PHE A 112 6.59 2.70 -9.92
N GLU A 113 6.18 3.83 -10.49
CA GLU A 113 6.98 5.04 -10.71
C GLU A 113 6.17 6.27 -10.26
N PRO A 114 5.88 6.40 -8.95
CA PRO A 114 5.04 7.48 -8.46
C PRO A 114 5.63 8.85 -8.85
N ASN A 115 4.77 9.77 -9.27
CA ASN A 115 5.11 11.13 -9.73
C ASN A 115 5.89 11.23 -11.04
N ASN A 116 6.05 10.14 -11.80
CA ASN A 116 6.76 10.18 -13.09
C ASN A 116 5.86 10.42 -14.31
N ILE A 117 4.54 10.30 -14.17
CA ILE A 117 3.60 10.42 -15.30
C ILE A 117 2.73 11.65 -15.11
N GLU A 118 3.03 12.70 -15.87
CA GLU A 118 2.20 13.90 -15.97
C GLU A 118 0.82 13.55 -16.51
N PHE A 119 -0.22 14.08 -15.87
CA PHE A 119 -1.58 13.92 -16.31
C PHE A 119 -1.85 14.82 -17.52
N ASN A 120 -2.10 14.21 -18.68
CA ASN A 120 -2.54 14.91 -19.87
C ASN A 120 -3.79 14.24 -20.45
N ILE A 121 -4.94 14.90 -20.34
CA ILE A 121 -6.23 14.38 -20.85
C ILE A 121 -6.28 14.24 -22.38
N TYR A 122 -5.34 14.85 -23.10
CA TYR A 122 -5.21 14.70 -24.56
C TYR A 122 -4.37 13.51 -24.99
N ASP A 123 -3.62 12.88 -24.08
CA ASP A 123 -3.01 11.56 -24.34
C ASP A 123 -4.13 10.50 -24.35
N GLU A 124 -4.26 9.76 -25.45
CA GLU A 124 -5.37 8.81 -25.63
C GLU A 124 -5.37 7.68 -24.60
N ASN A 125 -4.19 7.24 -24.14
CA ASN A 125 -4.05 6.16 -23.17
C ASN A 125 -4.40 6.65 -21.77
N ILE A 126 -3.94 7.85 -21.39
CA ILE A 126 -4.33 8.51 -20.12
C ILE A 126 -5.83 8.78 -20.11
N LYS A 127 -6.37 9.36 -21.20
CA LYS A 127 -7.80 9.62 -21.36
C LYS A 127 -8.62 8.35 -21.23
N PHE A 128 -8.19 7.26 -21.87
CA PHE A 128 -8.85 5.97 -21.78
C PHE A 128 -8.93 5.47 -20.33
N LEU A 129 -7.81 5.50 -19.59
CA LEU A 129 -7.79 5.07 -18.19
C LEU A 129 -8.61 5.99 -17.28
N TYR A 130 -8.55 7.30 -17.51
CA TYR A 130 -9.29 8.31 -16.73
C TYR A 130 -10.81 8.16 -16.89
N ILE A 131 -11.31 8.11 -18.13
CA ILE A 131 -12.77 7.97 -18.40
C ILE A 131 -13.32 6.64 -17.85
N ASN A 132 -12.49 5.61 -17.75
CA ASN A 132 -12.88 4.32 -17.16
C ASN A 132 -12.68 4.26 -15.64
N GLY A 133 -12.31 5.37 -14.99
CA GLY A 133 -12.14 5.47 -13.53
C GLY A 133 -10.96 4.69 -12.97
N VAL A 134 -10.00 4.30 -13.82
CA VAL A 134 -8.80 3.55 -13.38
C VAL A 134 -7.80 4.49 -12.72
N ILE A 135 -7.62 5.68 -13.28
CA ILE A 135 -6.71 6.71 -12.79
C ILE A 135 -7.44 8.05 -12.64
N ASP A 136 -6.84 8.98 -11.90
CA ASP A 136 -7.30 10.35 -11.67
C ASP A 136 -6.11 11.34 -11.83
N ASN A 137 -6.42 12.63 -11.86
CA ASN A 137 -5.48 13.73 -11.82
C ASN A 137 -5.21 14.14 -10.36
N CYS A 138 -4.10 13.68 -9.80
CA CYS A 138 -3.60 14.15 -8.51
C CYS A 138 -2.59 15.26 -8.74
N GLU A 139 -3.05 16.52 -8.77
CA GLU A 139 -2.19 17.71 -8.85
C GLU A 139 -1.24 17.72 -10.07
N GLY A 140 -1.77 17.34 -11.24
CA GLY A 140 -1.02 17.30 -12.50
C GLY A 140 -0.32 15.96 -12.75
N ILE A 141 -0.47 14.97 -11.86
CA ILE A 141 0.14 13.64 -11.97
C ILE A 141 -0.95 12.56 -12.04
N CYS A 142 -0.73 11.54 -12.88
CA CYS A 142 -1.59 10.36 -12.91
C CYS A 142 -1.49 9.54 -11.61
N CYS A 143 -2.62 9.25 -10.99
CA CYS A 143 -2.68 8.47 -9.75
C CYS A 143 -3.86 7.48 -9.75
N VAL A 144 -3.83 6.45 -8.90
CA VAL A 144 -5.04 5.66 -8.57
C VAL A 144 -5.61 6.18 -7.26
N LYS A 145 -6.70 6.92 -7.35
CA LYS A 145 -7.32 7.61 -6.20
C LYS A 145 -7.97 6.67 -5.18
N VAL A 146 -8.60 5.59 -5.67
CA VAL A 146 -9.34 4.63 -4.83
C VAL A 146 -8.39 3.57 -4.27
N PRO A 147 -8.19 3.48 -2.95
CA PRO A 147 -7.19 2.57 -2.38
C PRO A 147 -7.47 1.09 -2.64
N LEU A 148 -8.74 0.67 -2.67
CA LEU A 148 -9.07 -0.72 -2.99
C LEU A 148 -8.77 -1.08 -4.46
N TYR A 149 -8.95 -0.15 -5.39
CA TYR A 149 -8.51 -0.34 -6.78
C TYR A 149 -6.99 -0.42 -6.86
N TYR A 150 -6.27 0.47 -6.17
CA TYR A 150 -4.80 0.41 -6.12
C TYR A 150 -4.34 -0.96 -5.62
N LYS A 151 -4.87 -1.46 -4.49
CA LYS A 151 -4.54 -2.79 -3.95
C LYS A 151 -4.77 -3.90 -4.98
N ALA A 152 -5.91 -3.87 -5.67
CA ALA A 152 -6.26 -4.86 -6.68
C ALA A 152 -5.33 -4.80 -7.91
N LEU A 153 -5.04 -3.59 -8.40
CA LEU A 153 -4.12 -3.35 -9.51
C LEU A 153 -2.70 -3.74 -9.14
N TYR A 154 -2.18 -3.25 -8.01
CA TYR A 154 -0.87 -3.61 -7.48
C TYR A 154 -0.69 -5.12 -7.39
N ALA A 155 -1.65 -5.84 -6.80
CA ALA A 155 -1.60 -7.30 -6.69
C ALA A 155 -1.53 -8.02 -8.04
N ARG A 156 -2.07 -7.44 -9.12
CA ARG A 156 -2.15 -8.05 -10.45
C ARG A 156 -1.03 -7.64 -11.40
N PHE A 157 -0.52 -6.42 -11.24
CA PHE A 157 0.52 -5.83 -12.08
C PHE A 157 1.91 -5.98 -11.48
N LYS A 158 2.04 -6.24 -10.17
CA LYS A 158 3.34 -6.48 -9.55
C LYS A 158 4.12 -7.53 -10.36
N PRO A 159 5.38 -7.25 -10.74
CA PRO A 159 6.16 -8.17 -11.58
C PRO A 159 6.16 -9.57 -10.98
N GLN A 160 5.84 -10.59 -11.76
CA GLN A 160 5.94 -11.96 -11.26
C GLN A 160 7.43 -12.32 -11.14
N ILE A 161 7.93 -12.24 -9.92
CA ILE A 161 9.26 -12.73 -9.59
C ILE A 161 9.18 -14.26 -9.49
N ASN A 162 9.24 -14.92 -10.65
CA ASN A 162 9.24 -16.38 -10.73
C ASN A 162 10.53 -16.93 -10.11
N GLY A 163 10.40 -17.75 -9.07
CA GLY A 163 11.50 -18.52 -8.49
C GLY A 163 12.36 -17.84 -7.41
N GLU A 164 12.09 -16.59 -6.99
CA GLU A 164 12.88 -15.94 -5.91
C GLU A 164 12.48 -16.35 -4.50
N LYS A 165 11.29 -16.95 -4.29
CA LYS A 165 10.84 -17.32 -2.93
C LYS A 165 11.87 -18.15 -2.17
N THR A 166 12.55 -19.07 -2.85
CA THR A 166 13.61 -19.93 -2.27
C THR A 166 14.90 -19.16 -1.96
N GLN A 167 15.16 -18.05 -2.64
CA GLN A 167 16.29 -17.14 -2.35
C GLN A 167 15.94 -16.19 -1.19
N MET A 168 14.72 -15.67 -1.17
CA MET A 168 14.22 -14.78 -0.11
C MET A 168 14.08 -15.52 1.21
N LYS A 169 13.54 -16.74 1.19
CA LYS A 169 13.34 -17.62 2.34
C LYS A 169 13.71 -19.08 1.98
N PRO A 170 14.99 -19.44 2.14
CA PRO A 170 15.48 -20.82 2.05
C PRO A 170 14.75 -21.76 3.01
N PHE A 171 14.80 -23.06 2.73
CA PHE A 171 14.08 -24.08 3.50
C PHE A 171 14.48 -24.13 4.98
N ASP A 172 15.75 -23.86 5.29
CA ASP A 172 16.31 -23.81 6.65
C ASP A 172 16.06 -22.47 7.38
N GLU A 173 15.37 -21.53 6.73
CA GLU A 173 15.04 -20.23 7.30
C GLU A 173 13.66 -20.24 7.97
N THR A 174 13.65 -20.24 9.31
CA THR A 174 12.41 -20.19 10.10
C THR A 174 12.04 -18.78 10.52
N VAL A 175 10.75 -18.46 10.43
CA VAL A 175 10.18 -17.16 10.81
C VAL A 175 10.33 -16.89 12.31
N LYS A 176 10.35 -17.94 13.15
CA LYS A 176 10.52 -17.83 14.61
C LYS A 176 11.78 -17.06 15.02
N LYS A 177 12.82 -17.02 14.18
CA LYS A 177 14.05 -16.25 14.43
C LYS A 177 13.79 -14.73 14.51
N TYR A 178 12.72 -14.24 13.88
CA TYR A 178 12.38 -12.82 13.75
C TYR A 178 11.22 -12.41 14.65
N LEU A 179 10.75 -13.31 15.53
CA LEU A 179 9.72 -13.02 16.51
C LEU A 179 10.34 -12.90 17.90
N ASN A 180 9.92 -11.89 18.64
CA ASN A 180 10.21 -11.70 20.04
C ASN A 180 9.37 -12.69 20.88
N LYS A 181 9.72 -12.83 22.17
CA LYS A 181 9.01 -13.73 23.10
C LYS A 181 7.53 -13.39 23.26
N ASP A 182 7.17 -12.13 23.08
CA ASP A 182 5.78 -11.62 23.14
C ASP A 182 5.03 -11.75 21.81
N GLY A 183 5.61 -12.41 20.80
CA GLY A 183 5.03 -12.58 19.48
C GLY A 183 5.16 -11.36 18.56
N SER A 184 5.81 -10.29 19.00
CA SER A 184 6.08 -9.12 18.15
C SER A 184 7.19 -9.38 17.14
N LEU A 185 7.19 -8.66 16.02
CA LEU A 185 8.22 -8.74 15.00
C LEU A 185 9.48 -7.96 15.42
N ASP A 186 10.64 -8.61 15.36
CA ASP A 186 11.94 -7.94 15.33
C ASP A 186 12.27 -7.54 13.88
N LEU A 187 11.72 -6.39 13.47
CA LEU A 187 11.85 -5.90 12.10
C LEU A 187 13.29 -5.56 11.75
N ASN A 188 14.11 -5.08 12.69
CA ASN A 188 15.53 -4.78 12.43
C ASN A 188 16.33 -6.05 12.14
N LYS A 189 16.06 -7.16 12.84
CA LYS A 189 16.67 -8.46 12.52
C LYS A 189 16.20 -9.00 11.18
N LEU A 190 14.93 -8.79 10.83
CA LEU A 190 14.40 -9.15 9.52
C LEU A 190 15.02 -8.30 8.39
N MET A 191 15.25 -7.00 8.62
CA MET A 191 15.97 -6.11 7.70
C MET A 191 17.42 -6.54 7.47
N LYS A 192 18.13 -7.01 8.50
CA LYS A 192 19.46 -7.62 8.32
C LYS A 192 19.41 -8.85 7.40
N ARG A 193 18.36 -9.66 7.51
CA ARG A 193 18.14 -10.82 6.61
C ARG A 193 17.80 -10.38 5.19
N TYR A 194 17.05 -9.29 5.03
CA TYR A 194 16.77 -8.67 3.74
C TYR A 194 18.06 -8.17 3.07
N ILE A 195 18.95 -7.49 3.81
CA ILE A 195 20.26 -7.06 3.29
C ILE A 195 21.10 -8.27 2.87
N ARG A 196 21.12 -9.36 3.64
CA ARG A 196 21.80 -10.59 3.25
C ARG A 196 21.24 -11.18 1.96
N TYR A 197 19.91 -11.18 1.82
CA TYR A 197 19.24 -11.58 0.59
C TYR A 197 19.71 -10.74 -0.62
N ILE A 198 19.69 -9.41 -0.48
CA ILE A 198 20.15 -8.47 -1.51
C ILE A 198 21.61 -8.71 -1.87
N LYS A 199 22.50 -8.85 -0.86
CA LYS A 199 23.92 -9.14 -1.08
C LYS A 199 24.15 -10.44 -1.85
N ASN A 200 23.39 -11.49 -1.55
CA ASN A 200 23.50 -12.80 -2.21
C ASN A 200 22.98 -12.79 -3.65
N ARG A 201 21.87 -12.08 -3.93
CA ARG A 201 21.35 -11.95 -5.31
C ARG A 201 22.22 -11.02 -6.16
N GLY A 202 22.77 -9.98 -5.54
CA GLY A 202 23.49 -8.91 -6.19
C GLY A 202 22.55 -7.89 -6.88
N ALA A 203 23.09 -6.77 -7.33
CA ALA A 203 22.30 -5.69 -7.93
C ALA A 203 21.57 -6.08 -9.22
N ILE A 204 21.70 -7.30 -9.73
CA ILE A 204 20.94 -7.78 -10.89
C ILE A 204 19.42 -7.69 -10.66
N MET A 205 18.99 -7.77 -9.39
CA MET A 205 17.59 -7.57 -8.99
C MET A 205 17.10 -6.12 -9.20
N PHE A 206 18.02 -5.16 -9.28
CA PHE A 206 17.76 -3.75 -9.53
C PHE A 206 18.22 -3.32 -10.94
N LYS A 207 18.75 -4.23 -11.76
CA LYS A 207 19.23 -3.95 -13.12
C LYS A 207 18.20 -4.41 -14.16
N GLY A 208 17.43 -3.45 -14.65
CA GLY A 208 16.60 -3.55 -15.84
C GLY A 208 16.24 -2.14 -16.33
N LYS A 209 15.80 -2.03 -17.59
CA LYS A 209 15.78 -0.76 -18.31
C LYS A 209 14.84 0.33 -17.77
N ASN A 210 14.05 0.10 -16.71
CA ASN A 210 13.08 1.07 -16.15
C ASN A 210 12.71 0.75 -14.68
N TYR A 211 13.67 0.45 -13.79
CA TYR A 211 13.34 0.11 -12.40
C TYR A 211 13.55 1.30 -11.46
N TYR A 212 12.47 2.02 -11.20
CA TYR A 212 12.35 3.19 -10.31
C TYR A 212 11.96 2.78 -8.87
N GLU A 213 11.68 3.77 -8.01
CA GLU A 213 11.37 3.63 -6.59
C GLU A 213 10.39 2.49 -6.23
N GLY A 214 9.32 2.30 -7.00
CA GLY A 214 8.33 1.25 -6.74
C GLY A 214 8.87 -0.18 -6.86
N VAL A 215 10.02 -0.39 -7.53
CA VAL A 215 10.71 -1.70 -7.53
C VAL A 215 11.32 -2.02 -6.18
N TYR A 216 11.86 -1.00 -5.49
CA TYR A 216 12.41 -1.17 -4.16
C TYR A 216 11.32 -1.44 -3.13
N GLN A 217 10.21 -0.70 -3.20
CA GLN A 217 9.04 -0.95 -2.38
C GLN A 217 8.48 -2.34 -2.62
N TYR A 218 8.33 -2.75 -3.88
CA TYR A 218 7.82 -4.08 -4.23
C TYR A 218 8.75 -5.21 -3.76
N ASN A 219 10.06 -5.06 -3.93
CA ASN A 219 11.00 -6.08 -3.48
C ASN A 219 10.95 -6.26 -1.96
N LEU A 220 10.85 -5.14 -1.23
CA LEU A 220 10.73 -5.16 0.22
C LEU A 220 9.37 -5.71 0.65
N ASP A 221 8.25 -5.30 0.05
CA ASP A 221 6.90 -5.85 0.28
C ASP A 221 6.91 -7.37 0.12
N GLN A 222 7.38 -7.87 -1.02
CA GLN A 222 7.40 -9.31 -1.27
C GLN A 222 8.28 -10.05 -0.26
N PHE A 223 9.45 -9.51 0.05
CA PHE A 223 10.33 -10.11 1.05
C PHE A 223 9.65 -10.15 2.42
N LEU A 224 9.13 -9.03 2.91
CA LEU A 224 8.49 -8.94 4.23
C LEU A 224 7.25 -9.83 4.30
N SER A 225 6.41 -9.81 3.26
CA SER A 225 5.20 -10.65 3.16
C SER A 225 5.51 -12.13 3.36
N LEU A 226 6.62 -12.67 2.80
CA LEU A 226 6.98 -14.09 2.98
C LEU A 226 7.25 -14.51 4.43
N TYR A 227 7.68 -13.57 5.28
CA TYR A 227 7.96 -13.81 6.69
C TYR A 227 6.75 -13.45 7.55
N VAL A 228 6.15 -12.29 7.29
CA VAL A 228 5.00 -11.78 8.05
C VAL A 228 3.77 -12.66 7.87
N GLU A 229 3.40 -13.01 6.62
CA GLU A 229 2.23 -13.88 6.36
C GLU A 229 2.43 -15.29 6.94
N ALA A 230 3.67 -15.78 6.97
CA ALA A 230 4.00 -17.07 7.59
C ALA A 230 3.98 -17.05 9.12
N ALA A 231 3.80 -15.87 9.74
CA ALA A 231 3.49 -15.69 11.15
C ALA A 231 2.03 -15.22 11.35
N ASP A 232 1.16 -15.43 10.37
CA ASP A 232 -0.25 -15.00 10.38
C ASP A 232 -0.44 -13.47 10.47
N GLY A 233 0.58 -12.69 10.12
CA GLY A 233 0.51 -11.24 9.97
C GLY A 233 0.13 -10.80 8.56
N LYS A 234 0.03 -9.48 8.35
CA LYS A 234 -0.30 -8.88 7.06
C LYS A 234 0.64 -7.70 6.75
N VAL A 235 1.00 -7.54 5.48
CA VAL A 235 1.70 -6.36 4.95
C VAL A 235 0.75 -5.62 4.01
N TYR A 236 0.58 -4.32 4.24
CA TYR A 236 -0.33 -3.47 3.49
C TYR A 236 0.45 -2.35 2.79
N PRO A 237 0.60 -2.40 1.45
CA PRO A 237 1.20 -1.31 0.71
C PRO A 237 0.25 -0.10 0.63
N GLU A 238 0.84 1.09 0.50
CA GLU A 238 0.14 2.35 0.21
C GLU A 238 -1.01 2.63 1.20
N THR A 239 -0.74 2.44 2.50
CA THR A 239 -1.79 2.57 3.52
C THR A 239 -1.99 4.04 3.90
N GLN A 240 -3.23 4.53 3.87
CA GLN A 240 -3.51 5.91 4.29
C GLN A 240 -3.37 6.06 5.82
N ILE A 241 -2.61 7.07 6.26
CA ILE A 241 -2.39 7.38 7.68
C ILE A 241 -2.65 8.87 7.93
N GLY A 242 -3.72 9.17 8.67
CA GLY A 242 -3.98 10.47 9.26
C GLY A 242 -3.85 11.67 8.31
N GLY A 243 -4.27 11.54 7.05
CA GLY A 243 -4.18 12.61 6.03
C GLY A 243 -3.01 12.48 5.03
N GLY A 244 -2.17 11.44 5.15
CA GLY A 244 -1.15 11.09 4.17
C GLY A 244 -1.13 9.59 3.87
N ARG A 245 -0.06 9.08 3.28
CA ARG A 245 0.08 7.67 2.90
C ARG A 245 1.46 7.16 3.33
N ILE A 246 1.50 5.97 3.94
CA ILE A 246 2.73 5.24 4.25
C ILE A 246 2.97 4.19 3.16
N ASP A 247 4.22 4.00 2.77
CA ASP A 247 4.57 3.06 1.70
C ASP A 247 4.25 1.61 2.09
N LEU A 248 4.60 1.17 3.30
CA LEU A 248 4.21 -0.14 3.86
C LEU A 248 3.78 -0.03 5.32
N LEU A 249 2.69 -0.73 5.66
CA LEU A 249 2.25 -0.99 7.03
C LEU A 249 2.28 -2.50 7.28
N ILE A 250 3.03 -2.94 8.29
CA ILE A 250 2.93 -4.32 8.79
C ILE A 250 1.96 -4.34 9.97
N ASN A 251 1.05 -5.30 10.00
CA ASN A 251 0.29 -5.66 11.19
C ASN A 251 0.60 -7.11 11.57
N LEU A 252 1.11 -7.32 12.78
CA LEU A 252 1.34 -8.65 13.35
C LEU A 252 0.94 -8.64 14.82
N ASN A 253 0.02 -9.52 15.23
CA ASN A 253 -0.47 -9.62 16.61
C ASN A 253 -0.92 -8.26 17.17
N ASN A 254 -1.69 -7.50 16.38
CA ASN A 254 -2.19 -6.15 16.67
C ASN A 254 -1.08 -5.11 16.92
N LYS A 255 0.16 -5.40 16.55
CA LYS A 255 1.25 -4.41 16.51
C LYS A 255 1.46 -3.92 15.09
N GLU A 256 1.47 -2.61 14.95
CA GLU A 256 1.69 -1.92 13.68
C GLU A 256 3.15 -1.48 13.53
N TYR A 257 3.71 -1.64 12.33
CA TYR A 257 5.05 -1.17 11.97
C TYR A 257 4.94 -0.29 10.73
N LEU A 258 5.36 0.97 10.83
CA LEU A 258 5.34 1.93 9.74
C LEU A 258 6.67 1.92 9.01
N ILE A 259 6.65 1.74 7.69
CA ILE A 259 7.83 1.74 6.85
C ILE A 259 7.64 2.74 5.71
N GLU A 260 8.47 3.77 5.70
CA GLU A 260 8.60 4.70 4.58
C GLU A 260 9.83 4.31 3.75
N ILE A 261 9.72 4.44 2.44
CA ILE A 261 10.72 4.05 1.46
C ILE A 261 11.06 5.27 0.61
N LYS A 262 12.36 5.44 0.34
CA LYS A 262 12.87 6.50 -0.53
C LYS A 262 13.96 5.97 -1.44
N ALA A 263 14.14 6.58 -2.60
CA ALA A 263 15.18 6.19 -3.56
C ALA A 263 15.96 7.39 -4.10
N ASN A 264 17.29 7.33 -4.03
CA ASN A 264 18.24 8.33 -4.56
C ASN A 264 17.87 9.78 -4.20
N ILE A 265 17.43 9.98 -2.97
CA ILE A 265 17.03 11.29 -2.45
C ILE A 265 18.22 12.18 -2.11
N ASP A 266 18.03 13.50 -2.20
CA ASP A 266 18.97 14.50 -1.70
C ASP A 266 18.78 14.78 -0.19
N GLU A 267 19.57 15.72 0.35
CA GLU A 267 19.55 16.07 1.78
C GLU A 267 18.23 16.71 2.22
N ASP A 268 17.62 17.56 1.39
CA ASP A 268 16.34 18.21 1.70
C ASP A 268 15.20 17.18 1.72
N GLN A 269 15.17 16.29 0.73
CA GLN A 269 14.23 15.17 0.67
C GLN A 269 14.42 14.19 1.84
N TYR A 270 15.66 13.97 2.29
CA TYR A 270 15.95 13.16 3.47
C TYR A 270 15.35 13.74 4.74
N GLU A 271 15.57 15.03 5.01
CA GLU A 271 15.00 15.71 6.19
C GLU A 271 13.47 15.76 6.13
N LYS A 272 12.89 16.03 4.95
CA LYS A 272 11.43 15.98 4.74
C LYS A 272 10.85 14.61 5.04
N SER A 273 11.50 13.54 4.56
CA SER A 273 11.05 12.16 4.77
C SER A 273 11.11 11.76 6.26
N LYS A 274 12.18 12.17 6.97
CA LYS A 274 12.29 11.97 8.43
C LYS A 274 11.16 12.68 9.18
N LYS A 275 10.85 13.92 8.82
CA LYS A 275 9.76 14.68 9.44
C LYS A 275 8.40 14.00 9.19
N GLN A 276 8.14 13.60 7.95
CA GLN A 276 6.90 12.95 7.54
C GLN A 276 6.63 11.67 8.34
N ILE A 277 7.59 10.74 8.40
CA ILE A 277 7.39 9.48 9.13
C ILE A 277 7.26 9.72 10.65
N LYS A 278 8.00 10.68 11.24
CA LYS A 278 7.83 11.06 12.65
C LYS A 278 6.41 11.57 12.93
N GLU A 279 5.79 12.30 12.00
CA GLU A 279 4.38 12.71 12.13
C GLU A 279 3.42 11.52 12.08
N TYR A 280 3.65 10.56 11.19
CA TYR A 280 2.81 9.35 11.11
C TYR A 280 2.93 8.49 12.38
N ILE A 281 4.14 8.31 12.91
CA ILE A 281 4.39 7.61 14.18
C ILE A 281 3.58 8.27 15.31
N LYS A 282 3.66 9.61 15.43
CA LYS A 282 2.90 10.38 16.44
C LYS A 282 1.39 10.21 16.29
N ARG A 283 0.85 10.38 15.08
CA ARG A 283 -0.60 10.28 14.81
C ARG A 283 -1.15 8.89 15.12
N LYS A 284 -0.36 7.84 14.94
CA LYS A 284 -0.72 6.45 15.26
C LYS A 284 -0.46 6.07 16.72
N GLY A 285 0.13 6.95 17.53
CA GLY A 285 0.49 6.64 18.91
C GLY A 285 1.60 5.57 19.02
N LEU A 286 2.40 5.40 17.97
CA LEU A 286 3.50 4.46 17.94
C LEU A 286 4.76 5.08 18.53
N LYS A 287 5.74 4.25 18.90
CA LYS A 287 7.03 4.69 19.45
C LYS A 287 8.19 4.58 18.47
N GLU A 288 7.97 3.89 17.36
CA GLU A 288 9.02 3.61 16.39
C GLU A 288 8.49 3.52 14.95
N GLY A 289 9.38 3.78 14.00
CA GLY A 289 9.13 3.62 12.56
C GLY A 289 10.44 3.41 11.79
N TRP A 290 10.32 3.00 10.53
CA TRP A 290 11.44 2.62 9.69
C TRP A 290 11.48 3.46 8.41
N LEU A 291 12.61 4.12 8.17
CA LEU A 291 12.89 4.82 6.93
C LEU A 291 13.93 4.04 6.13
N ILE A 292 13.56 3.54 4.96
CA ILE A 292 14.40 2.69 4.12
C ILE A 292 14.82 3.47 2.87
N ILE A 293 16.11 3.76 2.75
CA ILE A 293 16.65 4.61 1.69
C ILE A 293 17.50 3.77 0.76
N TYR A 294 17.05 3.61 -0.47
CA TYR A 294 17.80 2.96 -1.53
C TYR A 294 18.68 3.99 -2.24
N SER A 295 19.98 3.72 -2.37
CA SER A 295 20.89 4.67 -3.00
C SER A 295 21.96 3.98 -3.86
N ASN A 296 22.22 4.56 -5.02
CA ASN A 296 23.32 4.16 -5.90
C ASN A 296 24.65 4.87 -5.59
N THR A 297 24.66 5.88 -4.70
CA THR A 297 25.83 6.71 -4.37
C THR A 297 26.49 6.33 -3.04
N ILE A 298 25.81 5.59 -2.16
CA ILE A 298 26.37 5.17 -0.87
C ILE A 298 27.49 4.13 -1.02
N LYS A 299 28.47 4.18 -0.10
CA LYS A 299 29.64 3.29 -0.12
C LYS A 299 29.27 1.85 0.22
N ASP A 300 28.50 1.63 1.27
CA ASP A 300 28.03 0.31 1.71
C ASP A 300 26.64 0.44 2.37
N PHE A 301 26.03 -0.69 2.74
CA PHE A 301 24.78 -0.71 3.51
C PHE A 301 25.03 -0.16 4.92
N GLU A 302 24.12 0.68 5.40
CA GLU A 302 24.24 1.37 6.70
C GLU A 302 22.93 1.28 7.49
N TYR A 303 23.05 1.30 8.82
CA TYR A 303 21.91 1.36 9.74
C TYR A 303 22.17 2.40 10.81
N ASN A 304 21.28 3.38 10.90
CA ASN A 304 21.29 4.43 11.90
C ASN A 304 20.02 4.37 12.75
N LEU A 305 20.18 4.67 14.04
CA LEU A 305 19.06 4.85 14.96
C LEU A 305 19.09 6.30 15.43
N GLU A 306 18.05 7.05 15.09
CA GLU A 306 17.80 8.36 15.66
C GLU A 306 16.73 8.23 16.75
N GLU A 307 16.96 8.83 17.92
CA GLU A 307 15.96 8.89 18.99
C GLU A 307 15.74 10.35 19.38
N GLU A 308 14.50 10.80 19.30
CA GLU A 308 14.11 12.17 19.62
C GLU A 308 12.72 12.19 20.25
N ASN A 309 12.57 12.84 21.40
CA ASN A 309 11.29 12.96 22.12
C ASN A 309 10.59 11.60 22.37
N GLY A 310 11.37 10.54 22.64
CA GLY A 310 10.86 9.18 22.89
C GLY A 310 10.39 8.44 21.63
N ILE A 311 10.61 8.99 20.44
CA ILE A 311 10.36 8.35 19.15
C ILE A 311 11.68 7.81 18.60
N LYS A 312 11.69 6.53 18.23
CA LYS A 312 12.82 5.86 17.59
C LYS A 312 12.61 5.76 16.08
N LEU A 313 13.52 6.34 15.32
CA LEU A 313 13.53 6.24 13.87
C LEU A 313 14.67 5.33 13.41
N HIS A 314 14.32 4.18 12.85
CA HIS A 314 15.25 3.21 12.29
C HIS A 314 15.52 3.53 10.83
N ILE A 315 16.72 3.99 10.51
CA ILE A 315 17.09 4.43 9.16
C ILE A 315 18.03 3.40 8.53
N TRP A 316 17.61 2.80 7.42
CA TRP A 316 18.38 1.80 6.70
C TRP A 316 18.78 2.32 5.33
N PHE A 317 20.09 2.40 5.05
CA PHE A 317 20.59 2.72 3.74
C PHE A 317 20.94 1.43 2.98
N ILE A 318 20.30 1.22 1.84
CA ILE A 318 20.40 0.02 1.02
C ILE A 318 21.09 0.36 -0.30
N LYS A 319 22.28 -0.21 -0.50
CA LYS A 319 23.07 0.05 -1.70
C LYS A 319 22.46 -0.65 -2.91
N THR A 320 22.30 0.06 -4.02
CA THR A 320 21.68 -0.50 -5.24
C THR A 320 22.68 -0.72 -6.37
N ASN A 321 23.82 -0.03 -6.39
CA ASN A 321 24.86 -0.20 -7.40
C ASN A 321 26.04 -1.04 -6.88
N PHE A 322 25.94 -2.37 -6.94
CA PHE A 322 27.03 -3.26 -6.53
C PHE A 322 27.09 -4.53 -7.39
N LYS A 323 28.28 -5.06 -7.67
CA LYS A 323 28.45 -6.28 -8.50
C LYS A 323 27.93 -7.49 -7.72
N SER A 324 27.22 -8.40 -8.41
CA SER A 324 26.89 -9.70 -7.82
C SER A 324 28.17 -10.44 -7.47
N PRO A 325 28.22 -11.18 -6.34
CA PRO A 325 29.26 -12.18 -6.15
C PRO A 325 29.18 -13.15 -7.33
N SER A 326 30.30 -13.38 -8.01
CA SER A 326 30.39 -14.42 -9.04
C SER A 326 29.90 -15.72 -8.41
N LYS A 327 28.85 -16.34 -8.97
CA LYS A 327 28.49 -17.70 -8.59
C LYS A 327 29.72 -18.56 -8.88
N VAL A 328 30.41 -19.00 -7.84
CA VAL A 328 31.39 -20.08 -7.97
C VAL A 328 30.59 -21.26 -8.52
N LYS A 329 30.92 -21.66 -9.75
CA LYS A 329 30.29 -22.78 -10.44
C LYS A 329 30.65 -24.08 -9.76
#